data_AF-A0A917RJT9-F1
#
_entry.id   AF-A0A917RJT9-F1
#
_cell.length_a   1.000
_cell.length_b   1.000
_cell.length_c   1.000
_cell.angle_alpha   90.00
_cell.angle_beta   90.00
_cell.angle_gamma   90.00
#
_symmetry.space_group_name_H-M   'P 1'
#
loop_
_entity.id
_entity.type
_entity.pdbx_description
1 polymer ?
#
loop_
_entity_poly.entity_id
_entity_poly.type
_entity_poly.pdbx_seq_one_letter_code
_entity_poly.pdbx_strand_id
1 'polypeptide(L)'
;MVGVGIFLLLLSLWLGWMGLVDQKALWWRFQARRFSAPEANEPSEAGYRARRILLLSCATAMVVMAVWWFTSIDYFESGGLED
;
A
#
# COMPACT_ATOMS: atom_id res chain seq x y z
N MET A 1 7.75 14.00 -15.46
CA MET A 1 7.71 13.91 -13.98
C MET A 1 6.35 13.42 -13.45
N VAL A 2 5.23 13.77 -14.10
CA VAL A 2 3.86 13.29 -13.79
C VAL A 2 3.73 11.77 -13.62
N GLY A 3 4.45 10.98 -14.42
CA GLY A 3 4.37 9.51 -14.36
C GLY A 3 4.71 8.89 -13.00
N VAL A 4 5.62 9.50 -12.23
CA VAL A 4 5.96 9.03 -10.87
C VAL A 4 4.78 9.21 -9.92
N GLY A 5 4.11 10.37 -9.97
CA GLY A 5 2.92 10.61 -9.14
C GLY A 5 1.78 9.65 -9.46
N ILE A 6 1.54 9.38 -10.76
CA ILE A 6 0.54 8.38 -11.19
C ILE A 6 0.89 6.99 -10.67
N PHE A 7 2.16 6.58 -10.79
CA PHE A 7 2.62 5.29 -10.29
C PHE A 7 2.40 5.14 -8.78
N LEU A 8 2.73 6.16 -7.99
CA LEU A 8 2.52 6.16 -6.55
C LEU A 8 1.04 6.02 -6.17
N LEU A 9 0.13 6.68 -6.91
CA LEU A 9 -1.32 6.53 -6.70
C LEU A 9 -1.81 5.11 -7.03
N LEU A 10 -1.40 4.54 -8.17
CA LEU A 10 -1.77 3.18 -8.53
C LEU A 10 -1.25 2.15 -7.52
N LEU A 11 0.00 2.33 -7.06
CA LEU A 11 0.58 1.48 -6.02
C LEU A 11 -0.18 1.62 -4.69
N SER A 12 -0.54 2.84 -4.31
CA SER A 12 -1.36 3.09 -3.11
C SER A 12 -2.70 2.36 -3.19
N LEU A 13 -3.41 2.48 -4.31
CA LEU A 13 -4.70 1.80 -4.51
C LEU A 13 -4.55 0.29 -4.41
N TRP A 14 -3.51 -0.27 -5.03
CA TRP A 14 -3.21 -1.70 -4.93
C TRP A 14 -2.95 -2.16 -3.49
N LEU A 15 -2.09 -1.45 -2.75
CA LEU A 15 -1.77 -1.77 -1.37
C LEU A 15 -2.97 -1.59 -0.44
N GLY A 16 -3.73 -0.52 -0.62
CA GLY A 16 -4.94 -0.22 0.12
C GLY A 16 -5.99 -1.31 -0.07
N TRP A 17 -6.25 -1.69 -1.33
CA TRP A 17 -7.11 -2.82 -1.66
C TRP A 17 -6.64 -4.11 -0.98
N MET A 18 -5.34 -4.44 -1.10
CA MET A 18 -4.77 -5.63 -0.46
C MET A 18 -4.90 -5.60 1.06
N GLY A 19 -4.86 -4.44 1.71
CA GLY A 19 -5.06 -4.31 3.16
C GLY A 19 -6.53 -4.43 3.60
N LEU A 20 -7.49 -4.17 2.70
CA LEU A 20 -8.92 -4.26 2.98
C LEU A 20 -9.51 -5.65 2.74
N VAL A 21 -8.89 -6.46 1.88
CA VAL A 21 -9.28 -7.86 1.65
C VAL A 21 -8.99 -8.72 2.90
N ASP A 22 -9.77 -9.79 3.08
CA ASP A 22 -9.57 -10.79 4.13
C ASP A 22 -8.16 -11.43 4.03
N GLN A 23 -7.31 -11.06 5.00
CA GLN A 23 -5.92 -11.52 5.07
C GLN A 23 -5.81 -13.02 5.33
N LYS A 24 -6.75 -13.59 6.08
CA LYS A 24 -6.78 -15.03 6.39
C LYS A 24 -7.12 -15.82 5.13
N ALA A 25 -8.14 -15.38 4.39
CA ALA A 25 -8.49 -15.99 3.11
C ALA A 25 -7.32 -15.91 2.11
N LEU A 26 -6.62 -14.77 2.02
CA LEU A 26 -5.45 -14.61 1.16
C LEU A 26 -4.30 -15.56 1.56
N TRP A 27 -4.07 -15.72 2.85
CA TRP A 27 -3.04 -16.64 3.35
C TRP A 27 -3.36 -18.08 2.98
N TRP A 28 -4.60 -18.53 3.21
CA TRP A 28 -5.04 -19.88 2.84
C TRP A 28 -5.00 -20.12 1.32
N ARG A 29 -5.31 -19.09 0.52
CA ARG A 29 -5.30 -19.20 -0.94
C ARG A 29 -3.89 -19.29 -1.54
N PHE A 30 -2.94 -18.53 -1.00
CA PHE A 30 -1.62 -18.35 -1.64
C PHE A 30 -0.43 -18.88 -0.83
N GLN A 31 -0.46 -18.80 0.49
CA GLN A 31 0.69 -19.16 1.34
C GLN A 31 0.57 -20.56 1.95
N ALA A 32 -0.63 -20.99 2.35
CA ALA A 32 -0.83 -22.29 2.99
C ALA A 32 -0.25 -23.46 2.18
N ARG A 33 -0.34 -23.39 0.85
CA ARG A 33 0.18 -24.40 -0.08
C ARG A 33 1.69 -24.59 -0.04
N ARG A 34 2.43 -23.66 0.60
CA ARG A 34 3.90 -23.73 0.73
C ARG A 34 4.34 -24.57 1.94
N PHE A 35 3.43 -24.89 2.85
CA PHE A 35 3.73 -25.61 4.08
C PHE A 35 3.16 -27.02 4.04
N SER A 36 3.89 -27.99 4.57
CA SER A 36 3.42 -29.38 4.72
C SER A 36 2.31 -29.53 5.75
N ALA A 37 2.32 -28.70 6.81
CA ALA A 37 1.29 -28.59 7.83
C ALA A 37 0.83 -27.13 7.95
N PRO A 38 -0.11 -26.66 7.11
CA PRO A 38 -0.52 -25.26 7.08
C PRO A 38 -1.19 -24.81 8.39
N GLU A 39 -2.01 -25.65 9.02
CA GLU A 39 -2.72 -25.28 10.26
C GLU A 39 -1.78 -24.89 11.41
N ALA A 40 -0.61 -25.52 11.50
CA ALA A 40 0.40 -25.20 12.52
C ALA A 40 1.18 -23.90 12.24
N ASN A 41 1.17 -23.44 10.99
CA ASN A 41 1.90 -22.25 10.52
C ASN A 41 0.97 -21.08 10.21
N GLU A 42 -0.32 -21.19 10.52
CA GLU A 42 -1.26 -20.10 10.35
C GLU A 42 -0.84 -18.90 11.22
N PRO A 43 -0.70 -17.69 10.65
CA PRO A 43 -0.46 -16.49 11.43
C PRO A 43 -1.54 -16.29 12.49
N SER A 44 -1.13 -15.76 13.64
CA SER A 44 -2.09 -15.35 14.67
C SER A 44 -2.99 -14.21 14.17
N GLU A 45 -4.14 -14.03 14.82
CA GLU A 45 -5.05 -12.89 14.57
C GLU A 45 -4.33 -11.54 14.68
N ALA A 46 -3.40 -11.40 15.62
CA ALA A 46 -2.56 -10.22 15.76
C ALA A 46 -1.62 -10.04 14.54
N GLY A 47 -1.09 -11.13 13.99
CA GLY A 47 -0.28 -11.12 12.77
C GLY A 47 -1.07 -10.64 11.55
N TYR A 48 -2.32 -11.11 11.38
CA TYR A 48 -3.19 -10.64 10.31
C TYR A 48 -3.54 -9.15 10.46
N ARG A 49 -3.85 -8.70 11.68
CA ARG A 49 -4.09 -7.28 11.97
C ARG A 49 -2.86 -6.41 11.71
N ALA A 50 -1.69 -6.84 12.16
CA ALA A 50 -0.43 -6.12 11.94
C ALA A 50 -0.14 -5.96 10.44
N ARG A 51 -0.32 -7.03 9.66
CA ARG A 51 -0.15 -6.98 8.21
C ARG A 51 -1.14 -6.02 7.54
N ARG A 52 -2.41 -6.04 7.95
CA ARG A 52 -3.41 -5.09 7.46
C ARG A 52 -3.01 -3.64 7.77
N ILE A 53 -2.62 -3.36 9.00
CA ILE A 53 -2.19 -2.02 9.41
C ILE A 53 -0.99 -1.56 8.58
N LEU A 54 0.00 -2.44 8.37
CA LEU A 54 1.17 -2.15 7.54
C LEU A 54 0.80 -1.83 6.09
N LEU A 55 -0.09 -2.62 5.47
CA LEU A 55 -0.51 -2.38 4.09
C LEU A 55 -1.25 -1.03 3.96
N LEU A 56 -2.15 -0.74 4.89
CA LEU A 56 -2.91 0.51 4.90
C LEU A 56 -2.01 1.72 5.21
N SER A 57 -1.06 1.60 6.13
CA SER A 57 -0.13 2.69 6.42
C SER A 57 0.81 2.97 5.24
N CYS A 58 1.31 1.95 4.56
CA CYS A 58 2.07 2.10 3.32
C CYS A 58 1.21 2.76 2.23
N ALA A 59 -0.03 2.35 2.04
CA ALA A 59 -0.94 2.97 1.07
C ALA A 59 -1.12 4.47 1.34
N THR A 60 -1.37 4.85 2.60
CA THR A 60 -1.49 6.25 3.02
C THR A 60 -0.21 7.02 2.76
N ALA A 61 0.96 6.46 3.10
CA ALA A 61 2.25 7.10 2.85
C ALA A 61 2.48 7.36 1.34
N MET A 62 2.12 6.42 0.48
CA MET A 62 2.22 6.59 -0.98
C MET A 62 1.31 7.72 -1.49
N VAL A 63 0.09 7.87 -0.94
CA VAL A 63 -0.80 8.99 -1.28
C VAL A 63 -0.18 10.32 -0.88
N VAL A 64 0.35 10.43 0.35
CA VAL A 64 1.00 11.65 0.83
C VAL A 64 2.18 12.02 -0.08
N MET A 65 3.02 11.06 -0.45
CA MET A 65 4.14 11.30 -1.37
C MET A 65 3.67 11.68 -2.77
N ALA A 66 2.60 11.08 -3.28
CA ALA A 66 2.06 11.42 -4.59
C ALA A 66 1.54 12.87 -4.62
N VAL A 67 0.78 13.27 -3.59
CA VAL A 67 0.29 14.65 -3.44
C VAL A 67 1.47 15.62 -3.38
N TRP A 68 2.45 15.34 -2.52
CA TRP A 68 3.65 16.18 -2.42
C TRP A 68 4.36 16.30 -3.77
N TRP A 69 4.52 15.19 -4.49
CA TRP A 69 5.14 15.18 -5.82
C TRP A 69 4.41 16.05 -6.84
N PHE A 70 3.08 15.95 -6.91
CA PHE A 70 2.29 16.79 -7.81
C PHE A 70 2.36 18.27 -7.44
N THR A 71 2.31 18.60 -6.15
CA THR A 71 2.48 19.99 -5.69
C THR A 71 3.86 20.54 -6.02
N SER A 72 4.91 19.72 -5.95
CA SER A 72 6.25 20.14 -6.35
C SER A 72 6.35 20.39 -7.85
N ILE A 73 5.75 19.52 -8.69
CA ILE A 73 5.73 19.75 -10.14
C ILE A 73 5.03 21.07 -10.46
N ASP A 74 3.85 21.30 -9.89
CA ASP A 74 3.07 22.51 -10.11
C ASP A 74 3.84 23.78 -9.70
N TYR A 75 4.50 23.74 -8.53
CA TYR A 75 5.37 24.82 -8.05
C TYR A 75 6.53 25.13 -9.02
N PHE A 76 7.16 24.12 -9.60
CA PHE A 76 8.23 24.34 -10.57
C PHE A 76 7.70 24.85 -11.92
N GLU A 77 6.53 24.39 -12.35
CA GLU A 77 5.88 24.84 -13.60
C GLU A 77 5.36 26.28 -13.49
N SER A 78 4.91 26.72 -12.32
CA SER A 78 4.45 28.10 -12.07
C SER A 78 5.57 29.12 -11.89
N GLY A 79 6.84 28.68 -11.87
CA GLY A 79 8.00 29.56 -11.67
C GLY A 79 8.23 29.97 -10.22
N GLY A 80 7.61 29.29 -9.26
CA GLY A 80 7.83 29.50 -7.82
C GLY A 80 7.29 30.82 -7.27
N LEU A 81 6.28 31.42 -7.92
CA LEU A 81 5.64 32.62 -7.40
C LEU A 81 4.70 32.25 -6.25
N GLU A 82 5.18 32.49 -5.03
CA GLU A 82 4.34 32.70 -3.85
C GLU A 82 3.51 33.99 -4.09
N ASP A 83 2.19 33.90 -3.98
CA ASP A 83 1.34 35.06 -3.73
C ASP A 83 1.61 35.64 -2.33
#